data_AF-A0A1A7P767-F1
#
_entry.id   AF-A0A1A7P767-F1
#
_cell.length_a   1.000
_cell.length_b   1.000
_cell.length_c   1.000
_cell.angle_alpha   90.00
_cell.angle_beta   90.00
_cell.angle_gamma   90.00
#
_symmetry.space_group_name_H-M   'P 1'
#
loop_
_entity.id
_entity.type
_entity.pdbx_description
1 polymer ?
#
loop_
_entity_poly.entity_id
_entity_poly.type
_entity_poly.pdbx_seq_one_letter_code
_entity_poly.pdbx_strand_id
1 'polypeptide(L)'
;MYHLPQLTQKLREIFQTDRADLDFGIYRILNSRSEQINDYLNRKLPQKVQRAFNAANQGQIEQWQKALDEAIKQAQDLGVNPQDSAKVQNLKAQIAQAKNSGANSEAAVFSHLYTFFSRYYDEGDFISQRRYKGDTYTIPYSGEEVLLHWANKDQYYTKSGENFSNYSFKLSDGREVFFRLIAADTAKDNRKDNDNKRLFALAEPKTIEKQDEDGEPYQEQIETLVQSEDGNTLTIHFEYRPADKKDKQDQENARTIVALKEQISDSWAAVWEKSPTDKNPDRTLLEKHLSDYTQKNTADYFIHKDLGGFLRRELDFYIKNEVMHLDNIQHADSFEQIKNSLRQIQVLREIAHDIITFLAQLEDFQKKLWLKKKFVANTHYLITLDRIPQAMLEQTVANKKQQQAWKNLFNFNELDFLSGGGGFC
;
A
#
# COMPACT_ATOMS: atom_id res chain seq x y z
N MET A 1 -18.21 -17.35 12.72
CA MET A 1 -17.30 -16.93 11.63
C MET A 1 -16.02 -16.39 12.25
N TYR A 2 -14.86 -16.67 11.68
CA TYR A 2 -13.58 -16.21 12.21
C TYR A 2 -13.31 -14.75 11.79
N HIS A 3 -13.84 -13.79 12.53
CA HIS A 3 -13.75 -12.35 12.18
C HIS A 3 -12.36 -11.75 12.36
N LEU A 4 -11.60 -12.22 13.36
CA LEU A 4 -10.24 -11.75 13.61
C LEU A 4 -9.26 -12.10 12.47
N PRO A 5 -9.19 -13.36 11.98
CA PRO A 5 -8.34 -13.69 10.83
C PRO A 5 -8.64 -12.87 9.56
N GLN A 6 -9.91 -12.57 9.29
CA GLN A 6 -10.30 -11.73 8.15
C GLN A 6 -9.80 -10.29 8.30
N LEU A 7 -10.00 -9.70 9.49
CA LEU A 7 -9.45 -8.37 9.80
C LEU A 7 -7.93 -8.36 9.69
N THR A 8 -7.25 -9.33 10.30
CA THR A 8 -5.79 -9.43 10.27
C THR A 8 -5.28 -9.54 8.84
N GLN A 9 -5.91 -10.37 8.00
CA GLN A 9 -5.51 -10.50 6.61
C GLN A 9 -5.70 -9.19 5.84
N LYS A 10 -6.83 -8.50 6.04
CA LYS A 10 -7.07 -7.21 5.37
C LYS A 10 -6.09 -6.14 5.83
N LEU A 11 -5.81 -6.08 7.14
CA LEU A 11 -4.80 -5.14 7.65
C LEU A 11 -3.41 -5.48 7.12
N ARG A 12 -3.04 -6.76 6.99
CA ARG A 12 -1.76 -7.15 6.37
C ARG A 12 -1.64 -6.68 4.93
N GLU A 13 -2.71 -6.79 4.15
CA GLU A 13 -2.82 -6.29 2.79
C GLU A 13 -2.66 -4.76 2.74
N ILE A 14 -3.36 -4.03 3.62
CA ILE A 14 -3.29 -2.56 3.70
C ILE A 14 -1.87 -2.10 4.10
N PHE A 15 -1.28 -2.74 5.12
CA PHE A 15 0.09 -2.45 5.55
C PHE A 15 1.14 -3.02 4.59
N GLN A 16 0.73 -3.81 3.61
CA GLN A 16 1.58 -4.51 2.64
C GLN A 16 2.67 -5.38 3.30
N THR A 17 2.38 -5.90 4.50
CA THR A 17 3.30 -6.72 5.32
C THR A 17 3.39 -8.17 4.85
N ASP A 18 2.43 -8.62 4.04
CA ASP A 18 2.46 -9.89 3.30
C ASP A 18 3.52 -9.89 2.19
N ARG A 19 4.13 -8.73 1.91
CA ARG A 19 5.17 -8.52 0.90
C ARG A 19 6.52 -8.16 1.54
N ALA A 20 6.83 -8.76 2.70
CA ALA A 20 8.01 -8.49 3.52
C ALA A 20 9.37 -8.70 2.81
N ASP A 21 9.39 -9.35 1.65
CA ASP A 21 10.61 -9.63 0.89
C ASP A 21 11.04 -8.44 0.00
N LEU A 22 10.21 -7.39 -0.10
CA LEU A 22 10.45 -6.24 -0.98
C LEU A 22 11.41 -5.20 -0.37
N ASP A 23 12.71 -5.27 -0.62
CA ASP A 23 13.68 -4.37 0.04
C ASP A 23 14.01 -3.08 -0.74
N PHE A 24 12.99 -2.25 -1.03
CA PHE A 24 13.21 -0.99 -1.76
C PHE A 24 12.25 0.14 -1.40
N GLY A 25 12.67 1.38 -1.63
CA GLY A 25 11.84 2.58 -1.40
C GLY A 25 11.25 2.62 0.00
N ILE A 26 9.93 2.86 0.11
CA ILE A 26 9.23 2.83 1.40
C ILE A 26 9.10 1.42 1.99
N TYR A 27 9.16 0.36 1.17
CA TYR A 27 9.00 -1.01 1.64
C TYR A 27 10.15 -1.43 2.53
N ARG A 28 11.36 -0.90 2.32
CA ARG A 28 12.47 -1.08 3.26
C ARG A 28 12.14 -0.62 4.67
N ILE A 29 11.41 0.49 4.80
CA ILE A 29 10.97 1.01 6.09
C ILE A 29 9.86 0.13 6.67
N LEU A 30 8.88 -0.26 5.86
CA LEU A 30 7.80 -1.18 6.28
C LEU A 30 8.37 -2.53 6.75
N ASN A 31 9.29 -3.11 5.99
CA ASN A 31 9.95 -4.38 6.29
C ASN A 31 10.77 -4.30 7.58
N SER A 32 11.50 -3.21 7.81
CA SER A 32 12.25 -2.99 9.06
C SER A 32 11.35 -3.02 10.31
N ARG A 33 10.04 -2.81 10.13
CA ARG A 33 9.03 -2.83 11.19
C ARG A 33 8.02 -3.97 11.03
N SER A 34 8.17 -4.85 10.05
CA SER A 34 7.18 -5.88 9.70
C SER A 34 6.90 -6.82 10.88
N GLU A 35 7.92 -7.22 11.64
CA GLU A 35 7.74 -8.00 12.87
C GLU A 35 6.90 -7.27 13.92
N GLN A 36 7.13 -5.97 14.09
CA GLN A 36 6.40 -5.15 15.06
C GLN A 36 4.93 -4.97 14.63
N ILE A 37 4.69 -4.81 13.33
CA ILE A 37 3.33 -4.72 12.76
C ILE A 37 2.63 -6.06 12.92
N ASN A 38 3.28 -7.18 12.59
CA ASN A 38 2.71 -8.52 12.73
C ASN A 38 2.45 -8.88 14.20
N ASP A 39 3.34 -8.55 15.13
CA ASP A 39 3.09 -8.71 16.57
C ASP A 39 1.91 -7.86 17.04
N TYR A 40 1.79 -6.62 16.54
CA TYR A 40 0.64 -5.77 16.82
C TYR A 40 -0.66 -6.42 16.32
N LEU A 41 -0.73 -6.83 15.04
CA LEU A 41 -1.94 -7.39 14.44
C LEU A 41 -2.35 -8.73 15.06
N ASN A 42 -1.39 -9.61 15.34
CA ASN A 42 -1.68 -10.98 15.79
C ASN A 42 -1.84 -11.11 17.31
N ARG A 43 -1.21 -10.23 18.10
CA ARG A 43 -1.20 -10.34 19.57
C ARG A 43 -1.78 -9.11 20.25
N LYS A 44 -1.22 -7.92 19.98
CA LYS A 44 -1.58 -6.72 20.75
C LYS A 44 -2.98 -6.21 20.44
N LEU A 45 -3.40 -6.24 19.18
CA LEU A 45 -4.72 -5.79 18.75
C LEU A 45 -5.83 -6.63 19.41
N PRO A 46 -5.84 -7.97 19.32
CA PRO A 46 -6.80 -8.80 20.05
C PRO A 46 -6.80 -8.54 21.56
N GLN A 47 -5.61 -8.46 22.17
CA GLN A 47 -5.48 -8.17 23.60
C GLN A 47 -6.03 -6.79 23.96
N LYS A 48 -5.88 -5.78 23.09
CA LYS A 48 -6.39 -4.43 23.33
C LYS A 48 -7.92 -4.43 23.28
N VAL A 49 -8.53 -5.10 22.30
CA VAL A 49 -10.00 -5.24 22.23
C VAL A 49 -10.52 -5.96 23.48
N GLN A 50 -9.89 -7.08 23.87
CA GLN A 50 -10.28 -7.84 25.06
C GLN A 50 -10.14 -7.01 26.34
N ARG A 51 -9.03 -6.27 26.49
CA ARG A 51 -8.82 -5.36 27.63
C ARG A 51 -9.86 -4.25 27.67
N ALA A 52 -10.22 -3.67 26.53
CA ALA A 52 -11.22 -2.61 26.46
C ALA A 52 -12.61 -3.09 26.92
N PHE A 53 -13.03 -4.29 26.50
CA PHE A 53 -14.28 -4.90 26.98
C PHE A 53 -14.21 -5.33 28.45
N ASN A 54 -13.07 -5.86 28.90
CA ASN A 54 -12.88 -6.22 30.30
C ASN A 54 -12.93 -4.99 31.20
N ALA A 55 -12.20 -3.92 30.86
CA ALA A 55 -12.21 -2.66 31.62
C ALA A 55 -13.63 -2.04 31.68
N ALA A 56 -14.37 -2.08 30.57
CA ALA A 56 -15.74 -1.57 30.51
C ALA A 56 -16.73 -2.35 31.41
N ASN A 57 -16.46 -3.63 31.66
CA ASN A 57 -17.27 -4.51 32.51
C ASN A 57 -16.69 -4.69 33.92
N GLN A 58 -15.46 -4.27 34.18
CA GLN A 58 -14.71 -4.57 35.39
C GLN A 58 -15.41 -4.07 36.65
N GLY A 59 -15.89 -2.83 36.68
CA GLY A 59 -16.59 -2.30 37.85
C GLY A 59 -17.89 -3.04 38.18
N GLN A 60 -18.61 -3.52 37.17
CA GLN A 60 -19.87 -4.26 37.34
C GLN A 60 -19.61 -5.72 37.72
N ILE A 61 -18.61 -6.35 37.10
CA ILE A 61 -18.16 -7.70 37.44
C ILE A 61 -17.59 -7.74 38.86
N GLU A 62 -16.77 -6.77 39.27
CA GLU A 62 -16.22 -6.69 40.64
C GLU A 62 -17.32 -6.51 41.69
N GLN A 63 -18.34 -5.70 41.40
CA GLN A 63 -19.52 -5.57 42.28
C GLN A 63 -20.27 -6.90 42.41
N TRP A 64 -20.53 -7.59 41.30
CA TRP A 64 -21.17 -8.91 41.33
C TRP A 64 -20.30 -9.97 42.00
N GLN A 65 -18.98 -9.89 41.86
CA GLN A 65 -18.03 -10.79 42.52
C GLN A 65 -18.09 -10.60 44.04
N LYS A 66 -18.07 -9.36 44.53
CA LYS A 66 -18.24 -9.05 45.97
C LYS A 66 -19.60 -9.52 46.49
N ALA A 67 -20.68 -9.25 45.76
CA ALA A 67 -22.02 -9.69 46.12
C ALA A 67 -22.14 -11.22 46.11
N LEU A 68 -21.41 -11.90 45.23
CA LEU A 68 -21.33 -13.37 45.17
C LEU A 68 -20.61 -13.92 46.39
N ASP A 69 -19.47 -13.34 46.77
CA ASP A 69 -18.69 -13.75 47.94
C ASP A 69 -19.50 -13.57 49.24
N GLU A 70 -20.20 -12.45 49.36
CA GLU A 70 -21.12 -12.18 50.48
C GLU A 70 -22.30 -13.18 50.49
N ALA A 71 -22.89 -13.49 49.34
CA ALA A 71 -23.98 -14.44 49.24
C ALA A 71 -23.55 -15.88 49.56
N ILE A 72 -22.32 -16.27 49.20
CA ILE A 72 -21.73 -17.56 49.56
C ILE A 72 -21.54 -17.64 51.08
N LYS A 73 -20.97 -16.60 51.69
CA LYS A 73 -20.75 -16.54 53.14
C LYS A 73 -22.07 -16.62 53.91
N GLN A 74 -23.09 -15.87 53.48
CA GLN A 74 -24.43 -15.93 54.07
C GLN A 74 -25.07 -17.32 53.97
N ALA A 75 -24.90 -18.02 52.84
CA ALA A 75 -25.41 -19.38 52.68
C ALA A 75 -24.72 -20.35 53.66
N GLN A 76 -23.39 -20.24 53.80
CA GLN A 76 -22.60 -21.05 54.74
C GLN A 76 -22.99 -20.79 56.19
N ASP A 77 -23.15 -19.52 56.59
CA ASP A 77 -23.53 -19.13 57.95
C ASP A 77 -24.95 -19.63 58.33
N LEU A 78 -25.83 -19.80 57.33
CA LEU A 78 -27.19 -20.35 57.51
C LEU A 78 -27.24 -21.88 57.41
N GLY A 79 -26.11 -22.57 57.25
CA GLY A 79 -26.04 -24.02 57.09
C GLY A 79 -26.61 -24.54 55.76
N VAL A 80 -26.81 -23.65 54.78
CA VAL A 80 -27.29 -23.99 53.44
C VAL A 80 -26.09 -24.22 52.53
N ASN A 81 -26.12 -25.29 51.73
CA ASN A 81 -25.09 -25.52 50.73
C ASN A 81 -25.08 -24.35 49.72
N PRO A 82 -23.95 -23.63 49.53
CA PRO A 82 -23.89 -22.49 48.62
C PRO A 82 -24.23 -22.82 47.16
N GLN A 83 -24.13 -24.08 46.75
CA GLN A 83 -24.53 -24.51 45.41
C GLN A 83 -26.05 -24.53 45.22
N ASP A 84 -26.83 -24.67 46.29
CA ASP A 84 -28.30 -24.77 46.25
C ASP A 84 -28.97 -23.39 46.45
N SER A 85 -28.19 -22.35 46.76
CA SER A 85 -28.68 -20.98 46.91
C SER A 85 -29.00 -20.36 45.54
N ALA A 86 -30.28 -20.06 45.31
CA ALA A 86 -30.75 -19.37 44.10
C ALA A 86 -30.01 -18.04 43.86
N LYS A 87 -29.66 -17.31 44.92
CA LYS A 87 -28.91 -16.04 44.83
C LYS A 87 -27.49 -16.26 44.32
N VAL A 88 -26.80 -17.30 44.80
CA VAL A 88 -25.45 -17.68 44.34
C VAL A 88 -25.47 -18.17 42.90
N GLN A 89 -26.46 -19.00 42.53
CA GLN A 89 -26.64 -19.47 41.16
C GLN A 89 -26.90 -18.31 40.19
N ASN A 90 -27.79 -17.38 40.55
CA ASN A 90 -28.09 -16.20 39.73
C ASN A 90 -26.88 -15.28 39.54
N LEU A 91 -26.11 -15.00 40.59
CA LEU A 91 -24.90 -14.18 40.49
C LEU A 91 -23.80 -14.86 39.65
N LYS A 92 -23.62 -16.19 39.79
CA LYS A 92 -22.72 -16.95 38.92
C LYS A 92 -23.16 -16.91 37.45
N ALA A 93 -24.45 -17.08 37.20
CA ALA A 93 -25.02 -16.99 35.86
C ALA A 93 -24.85 -15.59 35.26
N GLN A 94 -25.09 -14.51 36.01
CA GLN A 94 -24.89 -13.13 35.56
C GLN A 94 -23.44 -12.84 35.21
N ILE A 95 -22.48 -13.28 36.04
CA ILE A 95 -21.04 -13.12 35.76
C ILE A 95 -20.63 -13.92 34.52
N ALA A 96 -21.10 -15.16 34.39
CA ALA A 96 -20.81 -15.99 33.22
C ALA A 96 -21.42 -15.41 31.94
N GLN A 97 -22.65 -14.91 32.01
CA GLN A 97 -23.35 -14.27 30.90
C GLN A 97 -22.62 -12.99 30.47
N ALA A 98 -22.21 -12.13 31.41
CA ALA A 98 -21.46 -10.92 31.10
C ALA A 98 -20.11 -11.22 30.41
N LYS A 99 -19.43 -12.29 30.82
CA LYS A 99 -18.19 -12.75 30.16
C LYS A 99 -18.46 -13.26 28.72
N ASN A 100 -19.53 -14.03 28.52
CA ASN A 100 -19.90 -14.53 27.19
C ASN A 100 -20.40 -13.43 26.25
N SER A 101 -21.12 -12.43 26.76
CA SER A 101 -21.52 -11.23 25.99
C SER A 101 -20.30 -10.42 25.53
N GLY A 102 -19.21 -10.41 26.31
CA GLY A 102 -17.93 -9.83 25.90
C GLY A 102 -17.37 -10.46 24.63
N ALA A 103 -17.31 -11.80 24.56
CA ALA A 103 -16.79 -12.52 23.39
C ALA A 103 -17.61 -12.27 22.10
N ASN A 104 -18.94 -12.19 22.20
CA ASN A 104 -19.79 -11.83 21.06
C ASN A 104 -19.58 -10.36 20.63
N SER A 105 -19.35 -9.47 21.60
CA SER A 105 -19.08 -8.06 21.32
C SER A 105 -17.69 -7.86 20.67
N GLU A 106 -16.70 -8.66 21.05
CA GLU A 106 -15.37 -8.71 20.41
C GLU A 106 -15.48 -9.11 18.94
N ALA A 107 -16.20 -10.21 18.65
CA ALA A 107 -16.44 -10.67 17.29
C ALA A 107 -17.12 -9.59 16.43
N ALA A 108 -18.11 -8.88 16.99
CA ALA A 108 -18.78 -7.79 16.31
C ALA A 108 -17.83 -6.61 16.02
N VAL A 109 -16.97 -6.23 16.97
CA VAL A 109 -15.94 -5.18 16.74
C VAL A 109 -15.00 -5.58 15.62
N PHE A 110 -14.47 -6.81 15.62
CA PHE A 110 -13.60 -7.27 14.53
C PHE A 110 -14.31 -7.25 13.17
N SER A 111 -15.58 -7.67 13.13
CA SER A 111 -16.37 -7.62 11.90
C SER A 111 -16.54 -6.19 11.39
N HIS A 112 -16.90 -5.23 12.26
CA HIS A 112 -17.07 -3.83 11.87
C HIS A 112 -15.76 -3.19 11.41
N LEU A 113 -14.65 -3.47 12.09
CA LEU A 113 -13.33 -3.01 11.65
C LEU A 113 -13.00 -3.56 10.25
N TYR A 114 -13.23 -4.86 10.03
CA TYR A 114 -12.99 -5.49 8.73
C TYR A 114 -13.84 -4.84 7.64
N THR A 115 -15.15 -4.69 7.88
CA THR A 115 -16.06 -4.06 6.91
C THR A 115 -15.66 -2.62 6.62
N PHE A 116 -15.31 -1.84 7.64
CA PHE A 116 -14.88 -0.46 7.50
C PHE A 116 -13.63 -0.36 6.61
N PHE A 117 -12.54 -1.02 7.00
CA PHE A 117 -11.28 -0.92 6.24
C PHE A 117 -11.38 -1.55 4.85
N SER A 118 -12.19 -2.60 4.67
CA SER A 118 -12.41 -3.20 3.34
C SER A 118 -13.20 -2.31 2.39
N ARG A 119 -14.07 -1.43 2.91
CA ARG A 119 -14.84 -0.51 2.09
C ARG A 119 -14.01 0.64 1.54
N TYR A 120 -13.13 1.18 2.38
CA TYR A 120 -12.39 2.39 2.08
C TYR A 120 -11.01 2.14 1.49
N TYR A 121 -10.61 0.87 1.34
CA TYR A 121 -9.33 0.48 0.73
C TYR A 121 -9.56 -0.45 -0.44
N ASP A 122 -9.08 -0.03 -1.61
CA ASP A 122 -9.21 -0.76 -2.87
C ASP A 122 -7.89 -0.72 -3.65
N GLU A 123 -7.35 -1.89 -3.98
CA GLU A 123 -6.12 -2.08 -4.78
C GLU A 123 -4.87 -1.22 -4.42
N GLY A 124 -4.77 -0.72 -3.18
CA GLY A 124 -3.65 0.13 -2.74
C GLY A 124 -4.07 1.55 -2.38
N ASP A 125 -5.28 1.96 -2.74
CA ASP A 125 -5.77 3.32 -2.59
C ASP A 125 -6.87 3.43 -1.54
N PHE A 126 -6.91 4.59 -0.88
CA PHE A 126 -7.97 4.95 0.04
C PHE A 126 -9.03 5.85 -0.62
N ILE A 127 -10.14 5.25 -1.04
CA ILE A 127 -11.20 5.95 -1.80
C ILE A 127 -12.46 6.18 -0.97
N SER A 128 -13.08 7.34 -1.18
CA SER A 128 -14.34 7.69 -0.51
C SER A 128 -15.51 6.87 -1.09
N GLN A 129 -16.01 5.90 -0.32
CA GLN A 129 -17.20 5.10 -0.67
C GLN A 129 -18.34 5.29 0.34
N ARG A 130 -18.77 6.54 0.58
CA ARG A 130 -19.93 6.79 1.46
C ARG A 130 -21.22 6.29 0.83
N ARG A 131 -21.78 5.21 1.39
CA ARG A 131 -23.09 4.70 0.99
C ARG A 131 -24.14 5.09 2.03
N TYR A 132 -25.28 5.60 1.56
CA TYR A 132 -26.53 5.62 2.32
C TYR A 132 -27.28 4.29 2.10
N LYS A 133 -28.43 4.09 2.77
CA LYS A 133 -29.25 2.86 2.62
C LYS A 133 -29.37 2.44 1.14
N GLY A 134 -28.91 1.23 0.81
CA GLY A 134 -28.82 0.72 -0.57
C GLY A 134 -27.50 1.09 -1.26
N ASP A 135 -27.55 1.38 -2.57
CA ASP A 135 -26.39 1.73 -3.41
C ASP A 135 -26.24 3.24 -3.67
N THR A 136 -26.88 4.09 -2.86
CA THR A 136 -26.86 5.55 -3.08
C THR A 136 -25.64 6.18 -2.42
N TYR A 137 -24.80 6.87 -3.19
CA TYR A 137 -23.62 7.57 -2.68
C TYR A 137 -24.00 8.90 -2.00
N THR A 138 -23.27 9.26 -0.94
CA THR A 138 -23.41 10.58 -0.30
C THR A 138 -22.12 11.38 -0.40
N ILE A 139 -22.25 12.67 -0.67
CA ILE A 139 -21.13 13.59 -0.78
C ILE A 139 -21.24 14.60 0.37
N PRO A 140 -20.17 14.83 1.15
CA PRO A 140 -20.16 15.90 2.14
C PRO A 140 -20.30 17.25 1.45
N TYR A 141 -21.38 17.94 1.76
CA TYR A 141 -21.78 19.21 1.17
C TYR A 141 -22.14 20.18 2.30
N SER A 142 -21.62 21.41 2.26
CA SER A 142 -21.77 22.40 3.33
C SER A 142 -22.70 23.55 2.94
N GLY A 143 -23.36 23.47 1.77
CA GLY A 143 -24.22 24.54 1.25
C GLY A 143 -23.59 25.35 0.12
N GLU A 144 -22.51 24.88 -0.51
CA GLU A 144 -21.87 25.55 -1.64
C GLU A 144 -22.79 25.59 -2.88
N GLU A 145 -22.89 26.68 -3.65
CA GLU A 145 -23.78 26.67 -4.83
C GLU A 145 -23.41 25.59 -5.87
N VAL A 146 -22.11 25.30 -5.99
CA VAL A 146 -21.57 24.23 -6.84
C VAL A 146 -20.48 23.47 -6.07
N LEU A 147 -20.61 22.14 -6.00
CA LEU A 147 -19.58 21.25 -5.47
C LEU A 147 -19.15 20.27 -6.57
N LEU A 148 -17.90 20.37 -6.99
CA LEU A 148 -17.27 19.36 -7.84
C LEU A 148 -16.68 18.26 -6.95
N HIS A 149 -17.09 17.01 -7.21
CA HIS A 149 -16.63 15.85 -6.46
C HIS A 149 -16.19 14.74 -7.41
N TRP A 150 -15.03 14.17 -7.13
CA TRP A 150 -14.51 12.96 -7.76
C TRP A 150 -13.74 12.16 -6.72
N ALA A 151 -13.60 10.84 -6.94
CA ALA A 151 -13.09 9.90 -5.93
C ALA A 151 -11.71 10.28 -5.37
N ASN A 152 -10.81 10.74 -6.25
CA ASN A 152 -9.39 10.92 -5.94
C ASN A 152 -9.00 12.39 -5.69
N LYS A 153 -9.98 13.26 -5.37
CA LYS A 153 -9.75 14.72 -5.23
C LYS A 153 -8.71 15.10 -4.18
N ASP A 154 -8.63 14.31 -3.12
CA ASP A 154 -7.76 14.56 -1.97
C ASP A 154 -6.49 13.72 -2.01
N GLN A 155 -6.07 13.29 -3.20
CA GLN A 155 -4.90 12.46 -3.38
C GLN A 155 -3.92 13.06 -4.40
N TYR A 156 -2.65 12.67 -4.28
CA TYR A 156 -1.63 12.86 -5.30
C TYR A 156 -1.57 11.61 -6.17
N TYR A 157 -1.60 11.78 -7.48
CA TYR A 157 -1.37 10.69 -8.42
C TYR A 157 0.12 10.39 -8.50
N THR A 158 0.49 9.12 -8.31
CA THR A 158 1.84 8.63 -8.56
C THR A 158 1.80 7.62 -9.68
N LYS A 159 2.57 7.87 -10.73
CA LYS A 159 2.74 6.88 -11.79
C LYS A 159 3.54 5.71 -11.25
N SER A 160 3.11 4.49 -11.55
CA SER A 160 3.84 3.26 -11.19
C SER A 160 5.33 3.32 -11.57
N GLY A 161 5.63 4.13 -12.58
CA GLY A 161 6.95 4.33 -13.10
C GLY A 161 8.01 5.04 -12.29
N GLU A 162 7.65 5.82 -11.28
CA GLU A 162 8.71 6.49 -10.53
C GLU A 162 9.47 5.53 -9.58
N ASN A 163 8.94 4.31 -9.35
CA ASN A 163 9.58 3.26 -8.55
C ASN A 163 10.33 2.20 -9.39
N PHE A 164 10.43 2.38 -10.71
CA PHE A 164 10.91 1.36 -11.67
C PHE A 164 12.32 0.78 -11.40
N SER A 165 13.17 1.43 -10.61
CA SER A 165 14.62 1.23 -10.75
C SER A 165 15.20 0.08 -9.94
N ASN A 166 14.67 -0.21 -8.75
CA ASN A 166 15.39 -1.06 -7.78
C ASN A 166 14.43 -2.00 -7.05
N TYR A 167 14.15 -3.18 -7.60
CA TYR A 167 13.52 -4.27 -6.85
C TYR A 167 14.61 -5.25 -6.42
N SER A 168 14.62 -5.69 -5.17
CA SER A 168 15.55 -6.71 -4.70
C SER A 168 14.90 -7.66 -3.71
N PHE A 169 15.45 -8.87 -3.64
CA PHE A 169 15.08 -9.91 -2.68
C PHE A 169 16.31 -10.71 -2.25
N LYS A 170 16.25 -11.29 -1.04
CA LYS A 170 17.31 -12.10 -0.46
C LYS A 170 17.01 -13.58 -0.60
N LEU A 171 18.03 -14.36 -0.89
CA LEU A 171 17.98 -15.82 -0.94
C LEU A 171 18.24 -16.42 0.44
N SER A 172 17.93 -17.71 0.58
CA SER A 172 18.10 -18.50 1.82
C SER A 172 19.55 -18.53 2.32
N ASP A 173 20.51 -18.38 1.40
CA ASP A 173 21.96 -18.35 1.66
C ASP A 173 22.51 -16.94 1.92
N GLY A 174 21.67 -15.91 1.92
CA GLY A 174 22.04 -14.52 2.19
C GLY A 174 22.49 -13.71 0.96
N ARG A 175 22.55 -14.33 -0.23
CA ARG A 175 22.81 -13.60 -1.48
C ARG A 175 21.59 -12.78 -1.93
N GLU A 176 21.83 -11.76 -2.74
CA GLU A 176 20.80 -10.83 -3.19
C GLU A 176 20.58 -10.88 -4.69
N VAL A 177 19.31 -10.81 -5.11
CA VAL A 177 18.94 -10.70 -6.52
C VAL A 177 18.26 -9.35 -6.74
N PHE A 178 18.68 -8.63 -7.77
CA PHE A 178 18.17 -7.33 -8.17
C PHE A 178 17.46 -7.43 -9.50
N PHE A 179 16.28 -6.83 -9.62
CA PHE A 179 15.68 -6.49 -10.90
C PHE A 179 15.85 -4.99 -11.14
N ARG A 180 16.44 -4.64 -12.28
CA ARG A 180 16.70 -3.25 -12.66
C ARG A 180 16.09 -2.93 -14.00
N LEU A 181 15.29 -1.87 -14.05
CA LEU A 181 14.82 -1.32 -15.31
C LEU A 181 15.88 -0.41 -15.93
N ILE A 182 16.17 -0.57 -17.22
CA ILE A 182 17.06 0.33 -17.95
C ILE A 182 16.37 1.69 -18.10
N ALA A 183 16.97 2.73 -17.51
CA ALA A 183 16.38 4.08 -17.35
C ALA A 183 15.97 4.78 -18.67
N ALA A 184 16.53 4.36 -19.81
CA ALA A 184 16.33 5.00 -21.11
C ALA A 184 14.89 4.93 -21.64
N ASP A 185 14.07 3.97 -21.17
CA ASP A 185 12.75 3.70 -21.76
C ASP A 185 11.55 4.20 -20.93
N THR A 186 11.79 4.96 -19.86
CA THR A 186 10.71 5.40 -18.95
C THR A 186 10.29 6.85 -19.20
N ALA A 187 8.98 7.10 -19.23
CA ALA A 187 8.46 8.46 -19.29
C ALA A 187 8.87 9.22 -18.00
N LYS A 188 9.68 10.25 -18.15
CA LYS A 188 10.08 11.16 -17.06
C LYS A 188 8.92 12.09 -16.67
N ASP A 189 8.91 12.52 -15.41
CA ASP A 189 8.03 13.57 -14.85
C ASP A 189 6.52 13.28 -14.85
N ASN A 190 6.09 12.06 -14.47
CA ASN A 190 4.66 11.69 -14.34
C ASN A 190 3.79 12.06 -15.55
N ARG A 191 4.36 12.12 -16.76
CA ARG A 191 3.59 12.31 -17.98
C ARG A 191 2.92 11.00 -18.37
N LYS A 192 1.64 11.08 -18.74
CA LYS A 192 0.90 9.95 -19.30
C LYS A 192 1.65 9.48 -20.55
N ASP A 193 2.02 8.20 -20.60
CA ASP A 193 2.59 7.63 -21.82
C ASP A 193 1.57 7.71 -22.96
N ASN A 194 2.05 7.78 -24.21
CA ASN A 194 1.22 7.56 -25.38
C ASN A 194 0.46 6.23 -25.21
N ASP A 195 -0.81 6.15 -25.64
CA ASP A 195 -1.82 5.09 -25.39
C ASP A 195 -1.43 3.62 -25.77
N ASN A 196 -0.16 3.33 -26.01
CA ASN A 196 0.36 2.00 -26.31
C ASN A 196 0.60 1.21 -25.02
N LYS A 197 0.02 0.01 -24.95
CA LYS A 197 0.31 -0.98 -23.90
C LYS A 197 1.80 -1.31 -23.92
N ARG A 198 2.42 -1.35 -22.74
CA ARG A 198 3.83 -1.73 -22.56
C ARG A 198 3.92 -2.86 -21.54
N LEU A 199 4.89 -3.76 -21.72
CA LEU A 199 5.14 -4.89 -20.83
C LEU A 199 6.59 -4.86 -20.36
N PHE A 200 6.81 -5.39 -19.16
CA PHE A 200 8.15 -5.70 -18.67
C PHE A 200 8.67 -6.93 -19.42
N ALA A 201 9.78 -6.76 -20.10
CA ALA A 201 10.49 -7.82 -20.80
C ALA A 201 11.95 -7.84 -20.36
N LEU A 202 12.58 -9.00 -20.46
CA LEU A 202 13.99 -9.17 -20.19
C LEU A 202 14.81 -8.27 -21.13
N ALA A 203 15.80 -7.56 -20.60
CA ALA A 203 16.63 -6.67 -21.40
C ALA A 203 17.54 -7.47 -22.34
N GLU A 204 17.72 -6.97 -23.56
CA GLU A 204 18.69 -7.51 -24.50
C GLU A 204 20.04 -6.81 -24.32
N PRO A 205 21.17 -7.54 -24.51
CA PRO A 205 22.49 -6.93 -24.41
C PRO A 205 22.64 -5.76 -25.39
N LYS A 206 22.95 -4.58 -24.89
CA LYS A 206 23.11 -3.36 -25.71
C LYS A 206 24.06 -2.37 -25.07
N THR A 207 24.69 -1.55 -25.90
CA THR A 207 25.48 -0.39 -25.41
C THR A 207 24.60 0.84 -25.43
N ILE A 208 24.49 1.52 -24.29
CA ILE A 208 23.76 2.78 -24.15
C ILE A 208 24.72 3.93 -23.86
N GLU A 209 24.40 5.12 -24.34
CA GLU A 209 25.12 6.34 -23.97
C GLU A 209 24.43 6.97 -22.75
N LYS A 210 25.20 7.21 -21.70
CA LYS A 210 24.77 7.92 -20.48
C LYS A 210 25.60 9.19 -20.30
N GLN A 211 25.10 10.10 -19.48
CA GLN A 211 25.86 11.25 -19.02
C GLN A 211 26.20 11.05 -17.54
N ASP A 212 27.44 11.34 -17.15
CA ASP A 212 27.86 11.36 -15.76
C ASP A 212 27.33 12.60 -15.01
N GLU A 213 27.70 12.75 -13.73
CA GLU A 213 27.27 13.89 -12.90
C GLU A 213 27.77 15.25 -13.42
N ASP A 214 28.86 15.26 -14.20
CA ASP A 214 29.45 16.44 -14.83
C ASP A 214 28.87 16.70 -16.24
N GLY A 215 28.01 15.81 -16.74
CA GLY A 215 27.33 15.91 -18.03
C GLY A 215 28.15 15.39 -19.21
N GLU A 216 29.26 14.70 -18.97
CA GLU A 216 30.08 14.10 -20.01
C GLU A 216 29.52 12.73 -20.44
N PRO A 217 29.44 12.45 -21.75
CA PRO A 217 28.86 11.20 -22.24
C PRO A 217 29.84 10.03 -22.05
N TYR A 218 29.34 8.92 -21.50
CA TYR A 218 30.04 7.64 -21.44
C TYR A 218 29.17 6.52 -21.99
N GLN A 219 29.81 5.46 -22.51
CA GLN A 219 29.12 4.27 -22.97
C GLN A 219 29.07 3.25 -21.85
N GLU A 220 27.87 2.72 -21.59
CA GLU A 220 27.63 1.64 -20.65
C GLU A 220 27.13 0.42 -21.42
N GLN A 221 27.83 -0.70 -21.26
CA GLN A 221 27.36 -1.98 -21.74
C GLN A 221 26.34 -2.53 -20.76
N ILE A 222 25.10 -2.71 -21.22
CA ILE A 222 24.06 -3.40 -20.48
C ILE A 222 24.04 -4.84 -20.93
N GLU A 223 24.24 -5.75 -19.98
CA GLU A 223 24.01 -7.18 -20.15
C GLU A 223 22.68 -7.57 -19.51
N THR A 224 22.07 -8.65 -19.99
CA THR A 224 20.84 -9.18 -19.42
C THR A 224 20.98 -9.56 -17.95
N LEU A 225 22.14 -10.12 -17.60
CA LEU A 225 22.44 -10.68 -16.28
C LEU A 225 23.85 -10.27 -15.87
N VAL A 226 24.02 -9.68 -14.69
CA VAL A 226 25.32 -9.23 -14.18
C VAL A 226 25.50 -9.76 -12.76
N GLN A 227 26.54 -10.55 -12.53
CA GLN A 227 26.97 -10.94 -11.20
C GLN A 227 27.99 -9.93 -10.66
N SER A 228 27.89 -9.55 -9.38
CA SER A 228 28.91 -8.71 -8.75
C SER A 228 30.24 -9.45 -8.58
N GLU A 229 31.35 -8.70 -8.53
CA GLU A 229 32.70 -9.24 -8.35
C GLU A 229 32.86 -10.03 -7.04
N ASP A 230 32.12 -9.66 -5.99
CA ASP A 230 32.09 -10.39 -4.71
C ASP A 230 31.27 -11.69 -4.77
N GLY A 231 30.62 -11.98 -5.90
CA GLY A 231 29.77 -13.15 -6.13
C GLY A 231 28.45 -13.15 -5.36
N ASN A 232 28.16 -12.09 -4.61
CA ASN A 232 27.10 -12.06 -3.61
C ASN A 232 25.78 -11.47 -4.13
N THR A 233 25.82 -10.82 -5.30
CA THR A 233 24.63 -10.22 -5.92
C THR A 233 24.47 -10.62 -7.38
N LEU A 234 23.21 -10.78 -7.80
CA LEU A 234 22.80 -11.08 -9.17
C LEU A 234 21.84 -10.00 -9.67
N THR A 235 22.20 -9.27 -10.71
CA THR A 235 21.35 -8.25 -11.31
C THR A 235 20.75 -8.76 -12.62
N ILE A 236 19.43 -8.71 -12.73
CA ILE A 236 18.67 -9.04 -13.95
C ILE A 236 18.09 -7.72 -14.49
N HIS A 237 18.46 -7.38 -15.72
CA HIS A 237 18.01 -6.15 -16.37
C HIS A 237 16.71 -6.37 -17.13
N PHE A 238 15.82 -5.39 -17.05
CA PHE A 238 14.52 -5.37 -17.71
C PHE A 238 14.38 -4.12 -18.57
N GLU A 239 13.48 -4.20 -19.54
CA GLU A 239 13.01 -3.07 -20.34
C GLU A 239 11.48 -3.01 -20.32
N TYR A 240 10.94 -1.81 -20.43
CA TYR A 240 9.50 -1.59 -20.50
C TYR A 240 9.13 -1.31 -21.95
N ARG A 241 8.86 -2.33 -22.75
CA ARG A 241 8.74 -2.21 -24.21
C ARG A 241 7.27 -2.14 -24.66
N PRO A 242 6.94 -1.41 -25.75
CA PRO A 242 5.63 -1.50 -26.38
C PRO A 242 5.27 -2.95 -26.73
N ALA A 243 4.01 -3.31 -26.51
CA ALA A 243 3.47 -4.65 -26.77
C ALA A 243 2.09 -4.58 -27.43
N ASP A 244 1.66 -5.68 -28.07
CA ASP A 244 0.33 -5.74 -28.66
C ASP A 244 -0.74 -5.80 -27.55
N LYS A 245 -1.95 -5.31 -27.85
CA LYS A 245 -3.08 -5.35 -26.89
C LYS A 245 -3.37 -6.76 -26.36
N LYS A 246 -3.14 -7.79 -27.17
CA LYS A 246 -3.37 -9.22 -26.86
C LYS A 246 -2.33 -9.80 -25.90
N ASP A 247 -1.12 -9.24 -25.85
CA ASP A 247 -0.02 -9.79 -25.07
C ASP A 247 -0.26 -9.52 -23.59
N LYS A 248 -0.06 -10.52 -22.72
CA LYS A 248 -0.27 -10.37 -21.28
C LYS A 248 1.06 -10.45 -20.54
N GLN A 249 1.20 -9.67 -19.46
CA GLN A 249 2.40 -9.68 -18.63
C GLN A 249 2.72 -11.09 -18.10
N ASP A 250 1.72 -11.88 -17.72
CA ASP A 250 1.93 -13.26 -17.26
C ASP A 250 2.59 -14.16 -18.31
N GLN A 251 2.28 -13.95 -19.60
CA GLN A 251 2.90 -14.71 -20.70
C GLN A 251 4.36 -14.27 -20.91
N GLU A 252 4.64 -12.98 -20.79
CA GLU A 252 5.99 -12.44 -20.90
C GLU A 252 6.86 -12.85 -19.70
N ASN A 253 6.27 -12.91 -18.50
CA ASN A 253 6.91 -13.44 -17.31
C ASN A 253 7.28 -14.92 -17.51
N ALA A 254 6.37 -15.73 -18.06
CA ALA A 254 6.66 -17.14 -18.34
C ALA A 254 7.82 -17.30 -19.34
N ARG A 255 7.86 -16.47 -20.41
CA ARG A 255 8.99 -16.45 -21.36
C ARG A 255 10.29 -16.04 -20.70
N THR A 256 10.25 -15.00 -19.87
CA THR A 256 11.41 -14.52 -19.10
C THR A 256 11.98 -15.63 -18.21
N ILE A 257 11.12 -16.39 -17.53
CA ILE A 257 11.56 -17.50 -16.66
C ILE A 257 12.22 -18.61 -17.48
N VAL A 258 11.69 -18.95 -18.66
CA VAL A 258 12.32 -19.93 -19.56
C VAL A 258 13.70 -19.45 -20.00
N ALA A 259 13.82 -18.19 -20.43
CA ALA A 259 15.11 -17.61 -20.84
C ALA A 259 16.13 -17.58 -19.68
N LEU A 260 15.69 -17.22 -18.48
CA LEU A 260 16.57 -17.15 -17.30
C LEU A 260 17.02 -18.54 -16.83
N LYS A 261 16.24 -19.61 -17.05
CA LYS A 261 16.69 -20.98 -16.76
C LYS A 261 17.91 -21.41 -17.56
N GLU A 262 18.08 -20.88 -18.78
CA GLU A 262 19.23 -21.20 -19.64
C GLU A 262 20.46 -20.34 -19.31
N GLN A 263 20.27 -19.17 -18.68
CA GLN A 263 21.33 -18.18 -18.44
C GLN A 263 21.84 -18.14 -17.00
N ILE A 264 20.98 -18.44 -16.01
CA ILE A 264 21.37 -18.44 -14.60
C ILE A 264 22.21 -19.69 -14.31
N SER A 265 23.45 -19.47 -13.88
CA SER A 265 24.38 -20.54 -13.46
C SER A 265 23.81 -21.37 -12.31
N ASP A 266 24.17 -22.67 -12.27
CA ASP A 266 23.86 -23.60 -11.17
C ASP A 266 24.29 -23.08 -9.79
N SER A 267 25.31 -22.20 -9.74
CA SER A 267 25.73 -21.54 -8.51
C SER A 267 24.63 -20.71 -7.86
N TRP A 268 23.60 -20.29 -8.61
CA TRP A 268 22.44 -19.52 -8.15
C TRP A 268 21.17 -20.37 -8.02
N ALA A 269 21.29 -21.69 -7.85
CA ALA A 269 20.14 -22.61 -7.78
C ALA A 269 19.05 -22.23 -6.75
N ALA A 270 19.42 -21.49 -5.69
CA ALA A 270 18.48 -21.01 -4.67
C ALA A 270 17.35 -20.11 -5.23
N VAL A 271 17.55 -19.45 -6.37
CA VAL A 271 16.47 -18.69 -7.05
C VAL A 271 15.32 -19.60 -7.53
N TRP A 272 15.58 -20.89 -7.68
CA TRP A 272 14.63 -21.90 -8.15
C TRP A 272 13.97 -22.70 -7.00
N GLU A 273 14.22 -22.33 -5.74
CA GLU A 273 13.54 -22.94 -4.59
C GLU A 273 12.01 -22.84 -4.72
N LYS A 274 11.30 -23.86 -4.25
CA LYS A 274 9.82 -23.87 -4.35
C LYS A 274 9.20 -22.84 -3.41
N SER A 275 8.33 -22.01 -3.97
CA SER A 275 7.47 -21.06 -3.28
C SER A 275 6.01 -21.28 -3.73
N PRO A 276 5.38 -22.40 -3.34
CA PRO A 276 4.10 -22.83 -3.88
C PRO A 276 2.95 -21.87 -3.53
N THR A 277 1.91 -21.91 -4.36
CA THR A 277 0.60 -21.29 -4.09
C THR A 277 -0.50 -22.31 -4.32
N ASP A 278 -1.70 -22.08 -3.80
CA ASP A 278 -2.86 -22.96 -4.02
C ASP A 278 -3.16 -23.19 -5.51
N LYS A 279 -2.81 -22.21 -6.37
CA LYS A 279 -3.01 -22.27 -7.83
C LYS A 279 -1.82 -22.85 -8.59
N ASN A 280 -0.60 -22.76 -8.04
CA ASN A 280 0.62 -23.25 -8.67
C ASN A 280 1.56 -23.87 -7.60
N PRO A 281 1.51 -25.20 -7.43
CA PRO A 281 2.34 -25.92 -6.45
C PRO A 281 3.83 -25.97 -6.80
N ASP A 282 4.19 -25.75 -8.05
CA ASP A 282 5.57 -25.80 -8.53
C ASP A 282 6.17 -24.40 -8.75
N ARG A 283 5.47 -23.34 -8.34
CA ARG A 283 5.97 -21.96 -8.43
C ARG A 283 7.31 -21.86 -7.71
N THR A 284 8.30 -21.31 -8.38
CA THR A 284 9.65 -21.03 -7.85
C THR A 284 9.72 -19.67 -7.16
N LEU A 285 10.79 -19.43 -6.42
CA LEU A 285 11.07 -18.16 -5.76
C LEU A 285 11.24 -17.03 -6.79
N LEU A 286 11.98 -17.26 -7.88
CA LEU A 286 12.14 -16.27 -8.95
C LEU A 286 10.80 -15.93 -9.63
N GLU A 287 9.93 -16.92 -9.88
CA GLU A 287 8.60 -16.69 -10.45
C GLU A 287 7.73 -15.82 -9.54
N LYS A 288 7.77 -16.05 -8.21
CA LYS A 288 7.10 -15.18 -7.23
C LYS A 288 7.56 -13.74 -7.41
N HIS A 289 8.86 -13.49 -7.30
CA HIS A 289 9.41 -12.15 -7.30
C HIS A 289 9.20 -11.45 -8.64
N LEU A 290 9.31 -12.15 -9.77
CA LEU A 290 9.05 -11.60 -11.09
C LEU A 290 7.59 -11.18 -11.25
N SER A 291 6.65 -12.00 -10.79
CA SER A 291 5.24 -11.63 -10.77
C SER A 291 4.99 -10.40 -9.91
N ASP A 292 5.56 -10.36 -8.70
CA ASP A 292 5.42 -9.23 -7.77
C ASP A 292 6.00 -7.93 -8.35
N TYR A 293 7.18 -8.02 -8.96
CA TYR A 293 7.85 -6.89 -9.61
C TYR A 293 7.03 -6.32 -10.76
N THR A 294 6.54 -7.18 -11.65
CA THR A 294 5.82 -6.72 -12.84
C THR A 294 4.40 -6.24 -12.51
N GLN A 295 3.69 -6.90 -11.60
CA GLN A 295 2.34 -6.48 -11.19
C GLN A 295 2.35 -5.12 -10.48
N LYS A 296 3.29 -4.90 -9.56
CA LYS A 296 3.39 -3.64 -8.81
C LYS A 296 3.67 -2.43 -9.69
N ASN A 297 4.34 -2.65 -10.81
CA ASN A 297 4.67 -1.58 -11.74
C ASN A 297 3.60 -1.39 -12.85
N THR A 298 2.48 -2.12 -12.80
CA THR A 298 1.38 -2.00 -13.78
C THR A 298 0.19 -1.17 -13.30
N ALA A 299 0.11 -0.84 -12.00
CA ALA A 299 -0.97 -0.03 -11.44
C ALA A 299 -0.42 1.28 -10.87
N ASP A 300 -1.04 2.38 -11.30
CA ASP A 300 -0.83 3.67 -10.65
C ASP A 300 -1.40 3.63 -9.24
N TYR A 301 -0.84 4.42 -8.35
CA TYR A 301 -1.31 4.50 -6.97
C TYR A 301 -1.43 5.96 -6.52
N PHE A 302 -2.20 6.17 -5.48
CA PHE A 302 -2.56 7.48 -5.00
C PHE A 302 -2.11 7.68 -3.56
N ILE A 303 -1.44 8.81 -3.31
CA ILE A 303 -1.01 9.20 -1.97
C ILE A 303 -2.03 10.21 -1.42
N HIS A 304 -2.73 9.87 -0.36
CA HIS A 304 -3.76 10.71 0.23
C HIS A 304 -3.14 11.92 0.96
N LYS A 305 -3.69 13.12 0.71
CA LYS A 305 -3.22 14.40 1.28
C LYS A 305 -3.41 14.47 2.81
N ASP A 306 -4.50 13.92 3.32
CA ASP A 306 -4.85 13.82 4.75
C ASP A 306 -5.58 12.49 5.08
N LEU A 307 -4.87 11.36 5.04
CA LEU A 307 -5.50 10.03 5.25
C LEU A 307 -6.15 9.91 6.62
N GLY A 308 -5.45 10.42 7.64
CA GLY A 308 -5.92 10.36 9.02
C GLY A 308 -7.23 11.13 9.22
N GLY A 309 -7.35 12.35 8.69
CA GLY A 309 -8.60 13.09 8.76
C GLY A 309 -9.71 12.44 7.91
N PHE A 310 -9.38 11.94 6.72
CA PHE A 310 -10.32 11.21 5.88
C PHE A 310 -10.93 10.00 6.60
N LEU A 311 -10.12 9.04 7.03
CA LEU A 311 -10.62 7.83 7.67
C LEU A 311 -11.38 8.11 8.97
N ARG A 312 -11.01 9.15 9.74
CA ARG A 312 -11.77 9.54 10.95
C ARG A 312 -13.17 10.05 10.61
N ARG A 313 -13.31 10.86 9.55
CA ARG A 313 -14.63 11.34 9.08
C ARG A 313 -15.47 10.19 8.54
N GLU A 314 -14.85 9.28 7.79
CA GLU A 314 -15.52 8.08 7.29
C GLU A 314 -15.94 7.13 8.41
N LEU A 315 -15.11 6.97 9.44
CA LEU A 315 -15.44 6.16 10.62
C LEU A 315 -16.64 6.74 11.37
N ASP A 316 -16.67 8.04 11.60
CA ASP A 316 -17.81 8.69 12.26
C ASP A 316 -19.10 8.53 11.43
N PHE A 317 -19.02 8.59 10.10
CA PHE A 317 -20.15 8.32 9.22
C PHE A 317 -20.59 6.85 9.28
N TYR A 318 -19.64 5.91 9.20
CA TYR A 318 -19.88 4.47 9.29
C TYR A 318 -20.58 4.09 10.61
N ILE A 319 -20.06 4.58 11.74
CA ILE A 319 -20.65 4.31 13.06
C ILE A 319 -22.10 4.79 13.12
N LYS A 320 -22.38 6.00 12.63
CA LYS A 320 -23.73 6.59 12.69
C LYS A 320 -24.75 5.85 11.82
N ASN A 321 -24.33 5.30 10.67
CA ASN A 321 -25.25 4.71 9.70
C ASN A 321 -25.37 3.18 9.80
N GLU A 322 -24.31 2.50 10.25
CA GLU A 322 -24.23 1.03 10.16
C GLU A 322 -23.93 0.32 11.47
N VAL A 323 -23.58 1.05 12.52
CA VAL A 323 -23.34 0.47 13.85
C VAL A 323 -24.41 0.94 14.82
N MET A 324 -24.77 2.22 14.76
CA MET A 324 -25.81 2.84 15.57
C MET A 324 -27.17 2.70 14.89
N HIS A 325 -27.92 1.65 15.22
CA HIS A 325 -29.29 1.47 14.77
C HIS A 325 -30.29 2.04 15.78
N LEU A 326 -31.06 3.06 15.37
CA LEU A 326 -32.09 3.68 16.23
C LEU A 326 -33.18 2.68 16.65
N ASP A 327 -33.52 1.74 15.78
CA ASP A 327 -34.50 0.68 16.07
C ASP A 327 -34.07 -0.19 17.26
N ASN A 328 -32.76 -0.44 17.40
CA ASN A 328 -32.20 -1.17 18.54
C ASN A 328 -32.37 -0.40 19.87
N ILE A 329 -32.49 0.93 19.81
CA ILE A 329 -32.74 1.76 21.00
C ILE A 329 -34.24 1.79 21.32
N GLN A 330 -35.09 1.88 20.29
CA GLN A 330 -36.54 1.94 20.44
C GLN A 330 -37.16 0.61 20.89
N HIS A 331 -36.58 -0.51 20.46
CA HIS A 331 -37.07 -1.86 20.76
C HIS A 331 -36.21 -2.61 21.79
N ALA A 332 -35.33 -1.93 22.51
CA ALA A 332 -34.53 -2.56 23.55
C ALA A 332 -35.42 -3.08 24.69
N ASP A 333 -35.27 -4.36 25.04
CA ASP A 333 -35.98 -4.97 26.17
C ASP A 333 -35.45 -4.46 27.52
N SER A 334 -34.23 -3.91 27.54
CA SER A 334 -33.60 -3.37 28.74
C SER A 334 -32.55 -2.30 28.45
N PHE A 335 -32.35 -1.40 29.41
CA PHE A 335 -31.31 -0.37 29.35
C PHE A 335 -29.89 -0.95 29.24
N GLU A 336 -29.64 -2.14 29.78
CA GLU A 336 -28.34 -2.81 29.68
C GLU A 336 -28.01 -3.22 28.23
N GLN A 337 -29.01 -3.54 27.38
CA GLN A 337 -28.77 -3.79 25.95
C GLN A 337 -28.26 -2.53 25.24
N ILE A 338 -28.89 -1.37 25.50
CA ILE A 338 -28.46 -0.07 24.95
C ILE A 338 -27.04 0.26 25.40
N LYS A 339 -26.76 0.09 26.69
CA LYS A 339 -25.43 0.31 27.28
C LYS A 339 -24.36 -0.57 26.62
N ASN A 340 -24.67 -1.85 26.36
CA ASN A 340 -23.74 -2.76 25.69
C ASN A 340 -23.49 -2.36 24.23
N SER A 341 -24.51 -1.92 23.49
CA SER A 341 -24.33 -1.38 22.13
C SER A 341 -23.46 -0.12 22.12
N LEU A 342 -23.66 0.81 23.06
CA LEU A 342 -22.82 2.00 23.19
C LEU A 342 -21.37 1.66 23.56
N ARG A 343 -21.16 0.69 24.45
CA ARG A 343 -19.82 0.17 24.79
C ARG A 343 -19.13 -0.42 23.56
N GLN A 344 -19.84 -1.22 22.77
CA GLN A 344 -19.30 -1.76 21.51
C GLN A 344 -18.85 -0.65 20.56
N ILE A 345 -19.65 0.41 20.42
CA ILE A 345 -19.30 1.59 19.59
C ILE A 345 -18.04 2.29 20.14
N GLN A 346 -17.94 2.46 21.46
CA GLN A 346 -16.77 3.09 22.09
C GLN A 346 -15.49 2.28 21.82
N VAL A 347 -15.52 0.96 22.04
CA VAL A 347 -14.38 0.07 21.79
C VAL A 347 -14.03 0.07 20.30
N LEU A 348 -15.01 -0.05 19.41
CA LEU A 348 -14.80 0.03 17.97
C LEU A 348 -14.08 1.32 17.58
N ARG A 349 -14.57 2.47 18.07
CA ARG A 349 -14.01 3.78 17.73
C ARG A 349 -12.59 3.96 18.24
N GLU A 350 -12.30 3.52 19.48
CA GLU A 350 -10.96 3.57 20.06
C GLU A 350 -9.97 2.76 19.20
N ILE A 351 -10.30 1.51 18.92
CA ILE A 351 -9.42 0.60 18.18
C ILE A 351 -9.24 1.05 16.72
N ALA A 352 -10.31 1.51 16.08
CA ALA A 352 -10.23 2.08 14.73
C ALA A 352 -9.33 3.31 14.71
N HIS A 353 -9.39 4.21 15.70
CA HIS A 353 -8.52 5.37 15.77
C HIS A 353 -7.03 5.01 15.91
N ASP A 354 -6.68 3.95 16.64
CA ASP A 354 -5.29 3.48 16.70
C ASP A 354 -4.80 3.04 15.32
N ILE A 355 -5.58 2.19 14.65
CA ILE A 355 -5.23 1.66 13.33
C ILE A 355 -5.11 2.81 12.33
N ILE A 356 -6.09 3.74 12.32
CA ILE A 356 -6.06 4.94 11.47
C ILE A 356 -4.84 5.80 11.75
N THR A 357 -4.45 5.96 13.01
CA THR A 357 -3.27 6.75 13.38
C THR A 357 -2.01 6.11 12.82
N PHE A 358 -1.90 4.79 12.89
CA PHE A 358 -0.75 4.09 12.33
C PHE A 358 -0.71 4.17 10.79
N LEU A 359 -1.86 3.98 10.12
CA LEU A 359 -1.98 4.15 8.67
C LEU A 359 -1.62 5.58 8.23
N ALA A 360 -2.12 6.59 8.94
CA ALA A 360 -1.85 7.99 8.63
C ALA A 360 -0.36 8.33 8.76
N GLN A 361 0.36 7.74 9.72
CA GLN A 361 1.81 7.94 9.85
C GLN A 361 2.58 7.43 8.63
N LEU A 362 2.18 6.26 8.09
CA LEU A 362 2.79 5.70 6.89
C LEU A 362 2.50 6.58 5.67
N GLU A 363 1.25 7.00 5.51
CA GLU A 363 0.84 7.86 4.40
C GLU A 363 1.51 9.24 4.45
N ASP A 364 1.55 9.87 5.63
CA ASP A 364 2.19 11.17 5.81
C ASP A 364 3.69 11.12 5.50
N PHE A 365 4.32 9.97 5.76
CA PHE A 365 5.70 9.74 5.33
C PHE A 365 5.82 9.64 3.80
N GLN A 366 4.95 8.89 3.12
CA GLN A 366 4.91 8.87 1.63
C GLN A 366 4.69 10.28 1.06
N LYS A 367 3.70 10.99 1.59
CA LYS A 367 3.38 12.37 1.22
C LYS A 367 4.57 13.31 1.42
N LYS A 368 5.33 13.14 2.51
CA LYS A 368 6.54 13.94 2.76
C LYS A 368 7.64 13.67 1.74
N LEU A 369 7.84 12.40 1.35
CA LEU A 369 8.78 12.06 0.28
C LEU A 369 8.32 12.61 -1.06
N TRP A 370 7.04 12.49 -1.37
CA TRP A 370 6.43 13.02 -2.59
C TRP A 370 6.57 14.54 -2.71
N LEU A 371 6.30 15.26 -1.63
CA LEU A 371 6.42 16.73 -1.56
C LEU A 371 7.86 17.21 -1.38
N LYS A 372 8.84 16.31 -1.30
CA LYS A 372 10.24 16.70 -1.19
C LYS A 372 10.62 17.46 -2.45
N LYS A 373 11.06 18.71 -2.29
CA LYS A 373 11.53 19.52 -3.41
C LYS A 373 12.64 18.76 -4.13
N LYS A 374 12.51 18.62 -5.46
CA LYS A 374 13.57 18.09 -6.31
C LYS A 374 14.82 18.96 -6.12
N PHE A 375 15.97 18.33 -5.97
CA PHE A 375 17.24 19.06 -5.95
C PHE A 375 17.51 19.61 -7.34
N VAL A 376 17.91 20.88 -7.41
CA VAL A 376 18.36 21.47 -8.67
C VAL A 376 19.79 20.97 -8.89
N ALA A 377 19.94 19.98 -9.78
CA ALA A 377 21.25 19.44 -10.12
C ALA A 377 22.05 20.44 -10.99
N ASN A 378 21.38 21.11 -11.92
CA ASN A 378 21.95 22.16 -12.74
C ASN A 378 20.91 23.20 -13.14
N THR A 379 21.37 24.42 -13.46
CA THR A 379 20.54 25.50 -14.00
C THR A 379 21.10 25.93 -15.35
N HIS A 380 20.25 25.92 -16.38
CA HIS A 380 20.62 26.34 -17.73
C HIS A 380 19.68 27.46 -18.20
N TYR A 381 20.14 28.25 -19.16
CA TYR A 381 19.31 29.25 -19.84
C TYR A 381 18.69 28.65 -21.10
N LEU A 382 17.37 28.74 -21.22
CA LEU A 382 16.67 28.46 -22.47
C LEU A 382 16.39 29.80 -23.15
N ILE A 383 17.06 30.05 -24.27
CA ILE A 383 16.90 31.27 -25.06
C ILE A 383 16.32 30.84 -26.42
N THR A 384 15.24 31.48 -26.83
CA THR A 384 14.66 31.26 -28.15
C THR A 384 15.57 31.85 -29.24
N LEU A 385 15.67 31.21 -30.40
CA LEU A 385 16.62 31.58 -31.45
C LEU A 385 16.44 33.03 -31.93
N ASP A 386 15.21 33.57 -31.92
CA ASP A 386 14.89 34.96 -32.27
C ASP A 386 15.52 36.00 -31.32
N ARG A 387 15.91 35.59 -30.11
CA ARG A 387 16.57 36.44 -29.11
C ARG A 387 18.08 36.39 -29.20
N ILE A 388 18.64 35.53 -30.05
CA ILE A 388 20.08 35.46 -30.29
C ILE A 388 20.43 36.47 -31.39
N PRO A 389 21.41 37.37 -31.16
CA PRO A 389 21.84 38.32 -32.18
C PRO A 389 22.22 37.60 -33.48
N GLN A 390 21.83 38.16 -34.63
CA GLN A 390 22.02 37.50 -35.93
C GLN A 390 23.47 37.12 -36.22
N ALA A 391 24.43 37.95 -35.78
CA ALA A 391 25.87 37.68 -35.89
C ALA A 391 26.35 36.44 -35.12
N MET A 392 25.59 35.98 -34.12
CA MET A 392 25.91 34.81 -33.30
C MET A 392 25.15 33.55 -33.72
N LEU A 393 24.18 33.66 -34.63
CA LEU A 393 23.34 32.53 -35.04
C LEU A 393 24.16 31.45 -35.75
N GLU A 394 25.06 31.81 -36.67
CA GLU A 394 25.91 30.84 -37.37
C GLU A 394 26.77 30.03 -36.39
N GLN A 395 27.40 30.70 -35.42
CA GLN A 395 28.21 30.05 -34.39
C GLN A 395 27.36 29.18 -33.47
N THR A 396 26.17 29.63 -33.11
CA THR A 396 25.24 28.89 -32.23
C THR A 396 24.74 27.63 -32.91
N VAL A 397 24.34 27.73 -34.18
CA VAL A 397 23.86 26.60 -34.98
C VAL A 397 25.00 25.62 -35.25
N ALA A 398 26.24 26.09 -35.50
CA ALA A 398 27.39 25.22 -35.71
C ALA A 398 27.88 24.46 -34.45
N ASN A 399 27.38 24.80 -33.26
CA ASN A 399 27.77 24.14 -32.02
C ASN A 399 27.21 22.71 -31.94
N LYS A 400 28.08 21.72 -32.15
CA LYS A 400 27.71 20.29 -32.11
C LYS A 400 27.08 19.85 -30.79
N LYS A 401 27.56 20.35 -29.64
CA LYS A 401 26.97 20.02 -28.33
C LYS A 401 25.52 20.54 -28.24
N GLN A 402 25.26 21.75 -28.74
CA GLN A 402 23.92 22.35 -28.76
C GLN A 402 22.96 21.62 -29.72
N GLN A 403 23.43 21.26 -30.91
CA GLN A 403 22.65 20.46 -31.87
C GLN A 403 22.23 19.11 -31.28
N GLN A 404 23.14 18.41 -30.60
CA GLN A 404 22.83 17.13 -29.96
C GLN A 404 21.81 17.31 -28.83
N ALA A 405 21.95 18.35 -28.02
CA ALA A 405 20.97 18.68 -26.97
C ALA A 405 19.57 18.95 -27.54
N TRP A 406 19.46 19.69 -28.66
CA TRP A 406 18.18 19.94 -29.32
C TRP A 406 17.54 18.66 -29.89
N LYS A 407 18.34 17.79 -30.52
CA LYS A 407 17.87 16.48 -31.00
C LYS A 407 17.29 15.65 -29.86
N ASN A 408 17.99 15.59 -28.73
CA ASN A 408 17.56 14.84 -27.55
C ASN A 408 16.31 15.44 -26.89
N LEU A 409 16.17 16.77 -26.85
CA LEU A 409 15.06 17.45 -26.18
C LEU A 409 13.76 17.49 -26.99
N PHE A 410 13.86 17.66 -28.30
CA PHE A 410 12.72 17.98 -29.16
C PHE A 410 12.47 16.97 -30.29
N ASN A 411 13.27 15.91 -30.37
CA ASN A 411 13.08 14.80 -31.31
C ASN A 411 12.97 15.27 -32.79
N PHE A 412 13.81 16.24 -33.20
CA PHE A 412 13.90 16.68 -34.59
C PHE A 412 14.78 15.71 -35.40
N ASN A 413 14.27 15.25 -36.55
CA ASN A 413 14.99 14.32 -37.43
C ASN A 413 16.19 14.96 -38.13
N GLU A 414 16.14 16.26 -38.44
CA GLU A 414 17.28 17.04 -38.96
C GLU A 414 16.95 18.54 -38.89
N LEU A 415 17.94 19.37 -38.56
CA LEU A 415 17.88 20.83 -38.68
C LEU A 415 18.54 21.19 -40.01
N ASP A 416 17.76 21.18 -41.10
CA ASP A 416 18.22 21.59 -42.43
C ASP A 416 18.46 23.11 -42.46
N PHE A 417 19.64 23.53 -42.01
CA PHE A 417 20.00 24.96 -41.99
C PHE A 417 20.86 25.42 -43.17
N LEU A 418 21.09 24.60 -44.19
CA LEU A 418 21.97 24.98 -45.31
C LEU A 418 21.50 24.44 -46.67
N SER A 419 20.36 24.93 -47.19
CA SER A 419 20.09 24.90 -48.65
C SER A 419 18.93 25.80 -49.12
N GLY A 420 18.68 26.93 -48.46
CA GLY A 420 17.59 27.82 -48.86
C GLY A 420 17.90 29.29 -48.65
N GLY A 421 18.56 29.93 -49.62
CA GLY A 421 18.50 31.37 -49.76
C GLY A 421 17.07 31.77 -50.11
N GLY A 422 16.25 32.06 -49.10
CA GLY A 422 14.88 32.51 -49.27
C GLY A 422 14.35 32.99 -47.92
N GLY A 423 14.12 34.30 -47.81
CA GLY A 423 13.83 34.98 -46.56
C GLY A 423 12.61 34.43 -45.81
N PHE A 424 12.72 34.42 -44.48
CA PHE A 424 11.59 34.25 -43.58
C PHE A 424 11.18 35.63 -43.04
N CYS A 425 9.98 36.06 -43.42
CA CYS A 425 9.14 36.98 -42.67
C CYS A 425 8.31 36.19 -41.65
#